data_AF-A0A9X6LZD0-F1
#
_entry.id   AF-A0A9X6LZD0-F1
#
_cell.length_a   1.000
_cell.length_b   1.000
_cell.length_c   1.000
_cell.angle_alpha   90.00
_cell.angle_beta   90.00
_cell.angle_gamma   90.00
#
_symmetry.space_group_name_H-M   'P 1'
#
loop_
_entity.id
_entity.type
_entity.pdbx_description
1 polymer ?
#
loop_
_entity_poly.entity_id
_entity_poly.type
_entity_poly.pdbx_seq_one_letter_code
_entity_poly.pdbx_strand_id
1 'polypeptide(L)'
;MGTYLYCVLPFIAWVASGVLKFLVNYLRSGKDAFRLVGNGGFPSTHTTILSSMVMTIGFHEGFNTPMFGIGMAILTIVIIDATGLRRTVGKHA
;
A
#
# COMPACT_ATOMS: atom_id res chain seq x y z
N MET A 1 12.77 1.97 21.53
CA MET A 1 12.10 1.12 20.52
C MET A 1 13.01 1.07 19.29
N GLY A 2 13.32 -0.10 18.72
CA GLY A 2 14.49 -0.24 17.83
C GLY A 2 14.26 0.18 16.37
N THR A 3 15.31 0.71 15.74
CA THR A 3 15.31 1.20 14.34
C THR A 3 14.88 0.14 13.31
N TYR A 4 14.95 -1.15 13.65
CA TYR A 4 14.50 -2.23 12.78
C TYR A 4 13.00 -2.15 12.43
N LEU A 5 12.19 -1.46 13.23
CA LEU A 5 10.75 -1.33 13.00
C LEU A 5 10.40 -0.62 11.69
N TYR A 6 11.26 0.30 11.25
CA TYR A 6 11.12 1.01 9.97
C TYR A 6 11.19 0.08 8.75
N CYS A 7 11.84 -1.09 8.88
CA CYS A 7 11.87 -2.10 7.83
C CYS A 7 10.84 -3.21 8.07
N VAL A 8 10.67 -3.63 9.33
CA VAL A 8 9.83 -4.76 9.68
C VAL A 8 8.34 -4.45 9.49
N LEU A 9 7.87 -3.27 9.92
CA LEU A 9 6.45 -2.94 9.81
C LEU A 9 5.97 -2.82 8.36
N PRO A 10 6.68 -2.11 7.45
CA PRO A 10 6.28 -2.09 6.05
C PRO A 10 6.34 -3.48 5.38
N PHE A 11 7.26 -4.34 5.77
CA PHE A 11 7.33 -5.73 5.28
C PHE A 11 6.13 -6.56 5.75
N ILE A 12 5.76 -6.46 7.03
CA ILE A 12 4.56 -7.14 7.55
C ILE A 12 3.30 -6.60 6.85
N ALA A 13 3.20 -5.28 6.69
CA ALA A 13 2.08 -4.65 6.01
C ALA A 13 1.98 -5.09 4.54
N TRP A 14 3.12 -5.27 3.86
CA TRP A 14 3.19 -5.83 2.51
C TRP A 14 2.62 -7.25 2.44
N VAL A 15 3.07 -8.14 3.32
CA VAL A 15 2.59 -9.53 3.39
C VAL A 15 1.08 -9.56 3.69
N ALA A 16 0.63 -8.79 4.68
CA ALA A 16 -0.79 -8.68 5.03
C ALA A 16 -1.63 -8.16 3.86
N SER A 17 -1.13 -7.16 3.12
CA SER A 17 -1.76 -6.64 1.90
C SER A 17 -1.91 -7.70 0.83
N GLY A 18 -0.88 -8.54 0.63
CA GLY A 18 -0.89 -9.66 -0.30
C GLY A 18 -1.96 -10.69 0.04
N VAL A 19 -2.04 -11.10 1.31
CA VAL A 19 -3.06 -12.05 1.79
C VAL A 19 -4.46 -11.47 1.61
N LEU A 20 -4.68 -10.21 2.01
CA LEU A 20 -5.97 -9.57 1.90
C LEU A 20 -6.41 -9.40 0.44
N LYS A 21 -5.47 -9.05 -0.45
CA LYS A 21 -5.74 -8.95 -1.88
C LYS A 21 -6.17 -10.28 -2.46
N PHE A 22 -5.47 -11.37 -2.13
CA PHE A 22 -5.85 -12.70 -2.57
C PHE A 22 -7.26 -13.07 -2.07
N LEU A 23 -7.54 -12.82 -0.79
CA LEU A 23 -8.85 -13.09 -0.21
C LEU A 23 -9.96 -12.28 -0.90
N VAL A 24 -9.74 -10.99 -1.16
CA VAL A 24 -10.69 -10.13 -1.88
C VAL A 24 -10.93 -10.65 -3.31
N ASN A 25 -9.87 -11.04 -4.02
CA ASN A 25 -9.99 -11.60 -5.37
C ASN A 25 -10.76 -12.93 -5.35
N TYR A 26 -10.48 -13.79 -4.37
CA TYR A 26 -11.16 -15.08 -4.17
C TYR A 26 -12.65 -14.90 -3.87
N LEU A 27 -13.02 -13.96 -3.00
CA LEU A 27 -14.41 -13.66 -2.70
C LEU A 27 -15.17 -13.08 -3.91
N ARG A 28 -14.49 -12.35 -4.79
CA ARG A 28 -15.11 -11.72 -5.98
C ARG A 28 -15.23 -12.65 -7.18
N SER A 29 -14.24 -13.52 -7.41
CA SER A 29 -14.11 -14.30 -8.66
C SER A 29 -14.02 -15.82 -8.42
N GLY A 30 -14.12 -16.29 -7.18
CA GLY A 30 -14.03 -17.71 -6.84
C GLY A 30 -12.73 -18.34 -7.33
N LYS A 31 -12.83 -19.46 -8.06
CA LYS A 31 -11.68 -20.22 -8.58
C LYS A 31 -10.86 -19.45 -9.63
N ASP A 32 -11.45 -18.45 -10.30
CA ASP A 32 -10.74 -17.60 -11.27
C ASP A 32 -9.79 -16.59 -10.60
N ALA A 33 -9.85 -16.46 -9.27
CA ALA A 33 -8.95 -15.60 -8.52
C ALA A 33 -7.47 -15.96 -8.69
N PHE A 34 -7.15 -17.24 -8.95
CA PHE A 34 -5.79 -17.69 -9.25
C PHE A 34 -5.25 -17.08 -10.55
N ARG A 35 -6.10 -16.77 -11.53
CA ARG A 35 -5.71 -16.07 -12.77
C ARG A 35 -5.55 -14.56 -12.57
N LEU A 36 -6.11 -14.02 -11.49
CA LEU A 36 -6.01 -12.61 -11.11
C LEU A 36 -4.85 -12.35 -10.12
N VAL A 37 -4.09 -13.38 -9.75
CA VAL A 37 -2.87 -13.23 -8.95
C VAL A 37 -1.84 -12.47 -9.79
N GLY A 38 -1.39 -11.32 -9.29
CA GLY A 38 -0.44 -10.44 -9.97
C GLY A 38 -1.08 -9.28 -10.74
N ASN A 39 -2.37 -9.37 -11.08
CA ASN A 39 -3.09 -8.23 -11.66
C ASN A 39 -3.41 -7.19 -10.57
N GLY A 40 -3.35 -5.90 -10.92
CA GLY A 40 -3.66 -4.80 -10.01
C GLY A 40 -4.99 -5.00 -9.29
N GLY A 41 -5.10 -4.56 -8.03
CA GLY A 41 -6.27 -4.85 -7.21
C GLY A 41 -6.31 -4.06 -5.91
N PHE A 42 -7.32 -4.33 -5.09
CA PHE A 42 -7.46 -3.74 -3.76
C PHE A 42 -7.09 -4.78 -2.68
N PRO A 43 -6.30 -4.41 -1.66
CA PRO A 43 -5.62 -3.13 -1.43
C PRO A 43 -4.39 -2.90 -2.34
N SER A 44 -3.97 -1.64 -2.47
CA SER A 44 -2.76 -1.23 -3.22
C SER A 44 -1.49 -1.56 -2.44
N THR A 45 -0.59 -2.33 -3.03
CA THR A 45 0.68 -2.74 -2.41
C THR A 45 1.57 -1.54 -2.07
N HIS A 46 1.78 -0.63 -3.04
CA HIS A 46 2.63 0.54 -2.87
C HIS A 46 2.09 1.47 -1.78
N THR A 47 0.78 1.69 -1.77
CA THR A 47 0.13 2.54 -0.77
C THR A 47 0.18 1.89 0.62
N THR A 48 0.01 0.57 0.75
CA THR A 48 0.11 -0.11 2.04
C THR A 48 1.51 -0.01 2.64
N ILE A 49 2.56 -0.27 1.86
CA ILE A 49 3.95 -0.18 2.32
C ILE A 49 4.25 1.25 2.80
N LEU A 50 3.92 2.24 1.97
CA LEU A 50 4.29 3.62 2.25
C LEU A 50 3.47 4.21 3.40
N SER A 51 2.17 3.95 3.47
CA SER A 51 1.34 4.40 4.59
C SER A 51 1.76 3.77 5.92
N SER A 52 2.15 2.49 5.92
CA SER A 52 2.74 1.84 7.10
C SER A 52 4.01 2.55 7.56
N MET A 53 4.91 2.89 6.64
CA MET A 53 6.15 3.59 6.97
C MET A 53 5.88 5.00 7.51
N VAL A 54 5.00 5.76 6.86
CA VAL A 54 4.62 7.12 7.29
C VAL A 54 3.99 7.12 8.68
N MET A 55 3.11 6.16 8.97
CA MET A 55 2.52 6.02 10.30
C MET A 55 3.57 5.58 11.33
N THR A 56 4.51 4.72 10.96
CA THR A 56 5.62 4.34 11.85
C THR A 56 6.45 5.57 12.23
N ILE A 57 6.78 6.43 11.26
CA ILE A 57 7.47 7.71 11.51
C ILE A 57 6.63 8.60 12.42
N GLY A 58 5.33 8.75 12.15
CA GLY A 58 4.42 9.58 12.96
C GLY A 58 4.33 9.12 14.42
N PHE A 59 4.29 7.81 14.66
CA PHE A 59 4.22 7.24 16.00
C PHE A 59 5.58 7.21 16.73
N HIS A 60 6.69 7.12 16.01
CA HIS A 60 8.02 7.03 16.61
C HIS A 60 8.76 8.35 16.74
N GLU A 61 8.82 9.12 15.65
CA GLU A 61 9.55 10.39 15.58
C GLU A 61 8.61 11.57 15.86
N GLY A 62 7.31 11.38 15.64
CA GLY A 62 6.27 12.38 15.87
C GLY A 62 5.71 12.98 14.57
N PHE A 63 4.46 13.41 14.64
CA PHE A 63 3.72 13.99 13.52
C PHE A 63 4.21 15.39 13.10
N ASN A 64 4.89 16.12 13.99
CA ASN A 64 5.42 17.46 13.72
C ASN A 64 6.91 17.44 13.32
N THR A 65 7.33 16.42 12.58
CA THR A 65 8.72 16.27 12.11
C THR A 65 8.83 16.46 10.60
N PRO A 66 9.98 16.98 10.10
CA PRO A 66 10.21 17.07 8.66
C PRO A 66 10.09 15.72 7.94
N MET A 67 10.52 14.62 8.58
CA MET A 67 10.40 13.27 8.03
C MET A 67 8.95 12.84 7.83
N PHE A 68 8.06 13.13 8.79
CA PHE A 68 6.64 12.85 8.64
C PHE A 68 6.03 13.67 7.49
N GLY A 69 6.40 14.96 7.38
CA GLY A 69 5.96 15.84 6.29
C GLY A 69 6.37 15.33 4.91
N ILE A 70 7.64 14.95 4.73
CA ILE A 70 8.14 14.33 3.48
C ILE A 70 7.40 13.02 3.21
N GLY A 71 7.23 12.18 4.23
CA GLY A 71 6.51 10.92 4.11
C GLY A 71 5.07 11.10 3.60
N MET A 72 4.34 12.05 4.17
CA MET A 72 2.98 12.39 3.75
C MET A 72 2.92 12.94 2.31
N ALA A 73 3.88 13.77 1.91
CA ALA A 73 3.97 14.27 0.54
C ALA A 73 4.15 13.13 -0.47
N ILE A 74 5.10 12.21 -0.21
CA ILE A 74 5.33 11.04 -1.07
C ILE A 74 4.10 10.12 -1.06
N LEU A 75 3.48 9.88 0.10
CA LEU A 75 2.27 9.06 0.20
C LEU A 75 1.13 9.62 -0.65
N THR A 76 0.97 10.94 -0.64
CA THR A 76 -0.03 11.63 -1.46
C THR A 76 0.25 11.45 -2.95
N ILE A 77 1.50 11.66 -3.40
CA ILE A 77 1.91 11.44 -4.79
C ILE A 77 1.61 10.00 -5.22
N VAL A 78 2.00 9.01 -4.41
CA VAL A 78 1.76 7.59 -4.71
C VAL A 78 0.26 7.26 -4.81
N ILE A 79 -0.58 7.87 -3.96
CA ILE A 79 -2.04 7.70 -4.04
C ILE A 79 -2.59 8.33 -5.32
N ILE A 80 -2.13 9.53 -5.68
CA ILE A 80 -2.55 10.22 -6.91
C ILE A 80 -2.16 9.41 -8.14
N ASP A 81 -0.92 8.96 -8.23
CA ASP A 81 -0.41 8.18 -9.36
C ASP A 81 -1.15 6.84 -9.50
N ALA A 82 -1.36 6.12 -8.39
CA ALA A 82 -2.12 4.88 -8.41
C ALA A 82 -3.57 5.10 -8.86
N THR A 83 -4.17 6.24 -8.52
CA THR A 83 -5.54 6.59 -8.92
C THR A 83 -5.60 7.06 -10.38
N GLY A 84 -4.61 7.83 -10.82
CA GLY A 84 -4.45 8.30 -12.19
C GLY A 84 -4.27 7.14 -13.17
N LEU A 85 -3.39 6.18 -12.82
CA LEU A 85 -3.15 4.98 -13.62
C LEU A 85 -4.42 4.11 -13.74
N ARG A 86 -5.19 3.97 -12.65
CA ARG A 86 -6.48 3.27 -12.67
C ARG A 86 -7.49 3.95 -13.59
N ARG A 87 -7.51 5.29 -13.63
CA ARG A 87 -8.40 6.05 -14.51
C ARG A 87 -8.01 5.93 -15.98
N THR A 88 -6.72 5.91 -16.31
CA THR A 88 -6.26 5.75 -17.70
C THR A 88 -6.47 4.34 -18.21
N VAL A 89 -6.13 3.32 -17.41
CA VAL A 89 -6.38 1.91 -17.77
C VAL A 89 -7.88 1.65 -17.92
N GLY A 90 -8.72 2.18 -17.03
CA GLY A 90 -10.18 2.03 -17.14
C GLY A 90 -10.82 2.81 -18.30
N LYS A 91 -10.14 3.81 -18.87
CA LYS A 91 -10.59 4.52 -20.09
C LYS A 91 -10.16 3.83 -21.38
N HIS A 92 -9.17 2.94 -21.32
CA HIS A 92 -8.63 2.18 -22.46
C HIS A 92 -9.00 0.69 -22.40
N ALA A 93 -9.89 0.30 -21.50
CA ALA A 93 -10.41 -1.06 -21.33
C ALA A 93 -11.81 -1.19 -21.93
#